data_AF-A0ABD6QN38-F1
#
_entry.id   AF-A0ABD6QN38-F1
#
_cell.length_a   1.000
_cell.length_b   1.000
_cell.length_c   1.000
_cell.angle_alpha   90.00
_cell.angle_beta   90.00
_cell.angle_gamma   90.00
#
_symmetry.space_group_name_H-M   'P 1'
#
loop_
_entity.id
_entity.type
_entity.pdbx_description
1 polymer ?
#
loop_
_entity_poly.entity_id
_entity_poly.type
_entity_poly.pdbx_seq_one_letter_code
_entity_poly.pdbx_strand_id
1 'polypeptide(L)'
;MDRQKLADEWDDGISPAVAGLAGLAEPYGVALDYSAQSLRALEHVITTLFHQPEDLFTDDDRPVVRALIAYIGLTLTHLTTGHWDWDNQPGFAEHAQPTLTDTALLERITTTYWGWDDNPAGTPAGIPIAVPGDGLELHPVSPLHLLFATVIDRPSDAGPLAQTFTAWSQKVTTAPPPGVVGIDLLPRPKPSPVLDDWLAARQRDFPQWATRYPGNWDFTPESIDRLTDLIHHHTPTVEAINDPANTDLLAGACWYLGEMLRRSRPSRWVYVDYTRDPGDPALVEYEVQSNDDRDVTGPFRLFRLGITKGQPKARGYYDRWAAKS
;
A
#
# COMPACT_ATOMS: atom_id res chain seq x y z
N MET A 1 9.75 21.91 12.95
CA MET A 1 9.49 20.45 12.93
C MET A 1 10.77 19.73 13.29
N ASP A 2 10.73 18.61 14.04
CA ASP A 2 11.94 17.83 14.34
C ASP A 2 12.20 16.74 13.29
N ARG A 3 13.39 16.13 13.36
CA ARG A 3 13.89 15.13 12.41
C ARG A 3 13.03 13.87 12.37
N GLN A 4 12.60 13.37 13.53
CA GLN A 4 11.84 12.13 13.61
C GLN A 4 10.47 12.31 12.99
N LYS A 5 9.80 13.43 13.30
CA LYS A 5 8.50 13.75 12.73
C LYS A 5 8.55 13.84 11.19
N LEU A 6 9.63 14.36 10.62
CA LEU A 6 9.85 14.38 9.17
C LEU A 6 10.02 12.99 8.57
N ALA A 7 10.73 12.10 9.25
CA ALA A 7 10.88 10.71 8.82
C ALA A 7 9.54 9.96 8.86
N ASP A 8 8.74 10.19 9.91
CA ASP A 8 7.41 9.59 10.06
C ASP A 8 6.44 10.10 8.96
N GLU A 9 6.38 11.42 8.74
CA GLU A 9 5.61 12.02 7.63
C GLU A 9 6.11 11.53 6.27
N TRP A 10 7.42 11.31 6.13
CA TRP A 10 7.99 10.74 4.92
C TRP A 10 7.45 9.32 4.68
N ASP A 11 7.49 8.46 5.69
CA ASP A 11 7.02 7.07 5.61
C ASP A 11 5.52 6.98 5.26
N ASP A 12 4.69 7.83 5.90
CA ASP A 12 3.24 7.89 5.65
C ASP A 12 2.88 8.23 4.19
N GLY A 13 3.69 9.05 3.52
CA GLY A 13 3.48 9.48 2.13
C GLY A 13 3.94 8.49 1.06
N ILE A 14 4.68 7.43 1.44
CA ILE A 14 5.28 6.49 0.48
C ILE A 14 4.22 5.71 -0.31
N SER A 15 3.21 5.17 0.37
CA SER A 15 2.18 4.34 -0.25
C SER A 15 1.50 4.99 -1.46
N PRO A 16 0.91 6.20 -1.34
CA PRO A 16 0.29 6.87 -2.50
C PRO A 16 1.32 7.24 -3.58
N ALA A 17 2.56 7.59 -3.20
CA ALA A 17 3.60 7.94 -4.16
C ALA A 17 4.03 6.73 -5.01
N VAL A 18 4.27 5.58 -4.38
CA VAL A 18 4.65 4.34 -5.08
C VAL A 18 3.50 3.83 -5.96
N ALA A 19 2.24 3.98 -5.51
CA ALA A 19 1.08 3.66 -6.34
C ALA A 19 1.02 4.52 -7.62
N GLY A 20 1.32 5.82 -7.51
CA GLY A 20 1.45 6.71 -8.67
C GLY A 20 2.59 6.32 -9.61
N LEU A 21 3.75 5.95 -9.03
CA LEU A 21 4.92 5.51 -9.80
C LEU A 21 4.64 4.22 -10.58
N ALA A 22 3.87 3.27 -10.02
CA ALA A 22 3.51 2.04 -10.71
C ALA A 22 2.76 2.32 -12.03
N GLY A 23 1.83 3.28 -12.02
CA GLY A 23 1.13 3.72 -13.25
C GLY A 23 2.05 4.39 -14.27
N LEU A 24 3.09 5.11 -13.81
CA LEU A 24 4.10 5.70 -14.70
C LEU A 24 5.06 4.65 -15.28
N ALA A 25 5.35 3.60 -14.52
CA ALA A 25 6.28 2.53 -14.90
C ALA A 25 5.64 1.47 -15.82
N GLU A 26 4.31 1.31 -15.76
CA GLU A 26 3.53 0.34 -16.54
C GLU A 26 3.76 0.43 -18.06
N PRO A 27 3.76 1.62 -18.72
CA PRO A 27 4.05 1.73 -20.16
C PRO A 27 5.45 1.25 -20.57
N TYR A 28 6.39 1.21 -19.62
CA TYR A 28 7.75 0.73 -19.83
C TYR A 28 7.90 -0.77 -19.50
N GLY A 29 6.80 -1.44 -19.11
CA GLY A 29 6.80 -2.86 -18.75
C GLY A 29 7.56 -3.16 -17.45
N VAL A 30 7.72 -2.17 -16.59
CA VAL A 30 8.48 -2.31 -15.33
C VAL A 30 7.53 -2.71 -14.21
N ALA A 31 7.76 -3.89 -13.63
CA ALA A 31 7.13 -4.31 -12.39
C ALA A 31 7.94 -3.80 -11.19
N LEU A 32 7.29 -3.03 -10.31
CA LEU A 32 7.87 -2.56 -9.06
C LEU A 32 7.76 -3.67 -8.01
N ASP A 33 8.79 -4.51 -7.90
CA ASP A 33 8.80 -5.72 -7.06
C ASP A 33 9.95 -5.76 -6.03
N TYR A 34 10.58 -4.61 -5.78
CA TYR A 34 11.68 -4.44 -4.82
C TYR A 34 12.91 -5.30 -5.12
N SER A 35 13.07 -5.76 -6.36
CA SER A 35 14.23 -6.53 -6.79
C SER A 35 15.31 -5.65 -7.42
N ALA A 36 16.53 -6.17 -7.52
CA ALA A 36 17.60 -5.59 -8.33
C ALA A 36 17.18 -5.40 -9.80
N GLN A 37 16.32 -6.28 -10.32
CA GLN A 37 15.82 -6.19 -11.69
C GLN A 37 14.86 -4.99 -11.85
N SER A 38 13.97 -4.76 -10.88
CA SER A 38 13.10 -3.57 -10.92
C SER A 38 13.91 -2.27 -10.85
N LEU A 39 14.95 -2.20 -10.01
CA LEU A 39 15.81 -1.02 -9.93
C LEU A 39 16.58 -0.79 -11.23
N ARG A 40 17.12 -1.85 -11.86
CA ARG A 40 17.79 -1.75 -13.17
C ARG A 40 16.83 -1.26 -14.26
N ALA A 41 15.62 -1.80 -14.28
CA ALA A 41 14.60 -1.37 -15.23
C ALA A 41 14.20 0.10 -14.98
N LEU A 42 14.13 0.51 -13.71
CA LEU A 42 13.84 1.89 -13.32
C LEU A 42 14.96 2.86 -13.71
N GLU A 43 16.23 2.47 -13.66
CA GLU A 43 17.36 3.28 -14.17
C GLU A 43 17.17 3.65 -15.65
N HIS A 44 16.66 2.71 -16.46
CA HIS A 44 16.34 2.97 -17.86
C HIS A 44 15.17 3.96 -18.03
N VAL A 45 14.13 3.83 -17.19
CA VAL A 45 13.01 4.78 -17.18
C VAL A 45 13.50 6.17 -16.77
N ILE A 46 14.26 6.28 -15.69
CA ILE A 46 14.83 7.52 -15.17
C ILE A 46 15.65 8.24 -16.25
N THR A 47 16.53 7.54 -16.94
CA THR A 47 17.38 8.14 -18.00
C THR A 47 16.61 8.49 -19.27
N THR A 48 15.41 7.92 -19.46
CA THR A 48 14.49 8.30 -20.55
C THR A 48 13.71 9.56 -20.21
N LEU A 49 13.32 9.73 -18.94
CA LEU A 49 12.56 10.88 -18.47
C LEU A 49 13.46 12.11 -18.25
N PHE A 50 14.62 11.90 -17.63
CA PHE A 50 15.53 12.95 -17.21
C PHE A 50 16.83 12.90 -18.03
N HIS A 51 17.14 14.00 -18.69
CA HIS A 51 18.28 14.12 -19.58
C HIS A 51 19.52 14.67 -18.85
N GLN A 52 19.29 15.54 -17.88
CA GLN A 52 20.31 16.21 -17.07
C GLN A 52 19.85 16.38 -15.60
N PRO A 53 20.77 16.56 -14.64
CA PRO A 53 20.43 16.69 -13.21
C PRO A 53 19.43 17.80 -12.92
N GLU A 54 19.46 18.88 -13.69
CA GLU A 54 18.58 20.04 -13.54
C GLU A 54 17.10 19.70 -13.72
N ASP A 55 16.80 18.66 -14.51
CA ASP A 55 15.43 18.22 -14.77
C ASP A 55 14.77 17.68 -13.48
N LEU A 56 15.55 17.17 -12.53
CA LEU A 56 15.04 16.66 -11.24
C LEU A 56 14.57 17.78 -10.28
N PHE A 57 14.79 19.05 -10.62
CA PHE A 57 14.37 20.20 -9.82
C PHE A 57 13.12 20.91 -10.35
N THR A 58 12.58 20.49 -11.50
CA THR A 58 11.39 21.15 -12.07
C THR A 58 10.18 20.93 -11.14
N ASP A 59 9.28 21.92 -11.08
CA ASP A 59 8.07 21.79 -10.27
C ASP A 59 7.15 20.68 -10.80
N ASP A 60 7.08 20.55 -12.13
CA ASP A 60 6.23 19.56 -12.81
C ASP A 60 6.67 18.11 -12.53
N ASP A 61 7.98 17.85 -12.42
CA ASP A 61 8.50 16.50 -12.17
C ASP A 61 8.62 16.16 -10.68
N ARG A 62 8.45 17.13 -9.77
CA ARG A 62 8.65 16.94 -8.32
C ARG A 62 7.86 15.75 -7.74
N PRO A 63 6.57 15.52 -8.09
CA PRO A 63 5.85 14.34 -7.60
C PRO A 63 6.49 13.02 -8.03
N VAL A 64 6.95 12.94 -9.29
CA VAL A 64 7.62 11.76 -9.84
C VAL A 64 8.97 11.56 -9.17
N VAL A 65 9.74 12.63 -8.99
CA VAL A 65 11.05 12.59 -8.31
C VAL A 65 10.90 12.09 -6.87
N ARG A 66 9.93 12.60 -6.10
CA ARG A 66 9.67 12.11 -4.74
C ARG A 66 9.24 10.64 -4.71
N ALA A 67 8.41 10.22 -5.66
CA ALA A 67 8.00 8.82 -5.78
C ALA A 67 9.19 7.88 -6.11
N LEU A 68 10.13 8.33 -6.96
CA LEU A 68 11.37 7.61 -7.24
C LEU A 68 12.25 7.49 -6.00
N ILE A 69 12.47 8.60 -5.28
CA ILE A 69 13.23 8.62 -4.01
C ILE A 69 12.62 7.62 -3.03
N ALA A 70 11.29 7.67 -2.86
CA ALA A 70 10.56 6.78 -1.97
C ALA A 70 10.71 5.30 -2.38
N TYR A 71 10.48 4.95 -3.65
CA TYR A 71 10.62 3.56 -4.09
C TYR A 71 12.06 3.03 -3.95
N ILE A 72 13.06 3.83 -4.31
CA ILE A 72 14.48 3.46 -4.21
C ILE A 72 14.85 3.18 -2.75
N GLY A 73 14.58 4.13 -1.85
CA GLY A 73 14.94 3.96 -0.44
C GLY A 73 14.13 2.86 0.23
N LEU A 74 12.85 2.74 -0.11
CA LEU A 74 12.00 1.68 0.41
C LEU A 74 12.52 0.30 0.00
N THR A 75 12.96 0.15 -1.25
CA THR A 75 13.53 -1.12 -1.73
C THR A 75 14.76 -1.52 -0.90
N LEU A 76 15.57 -0.54 -0.48
CA LEU A 76 16.76 -0.76 0.34
C LEU A 76 16.45 -1.01 1.83
N THR A 77 15.52 -0.26 2.42
CA THR A 77 15.09 -0.48 3.81
C THR A 77 14.34 -1.80 3.94
N HIS A 78 13.51 -2.15 2.96
CA HIS A 78 12.84 -3.45 2.91
C HIS A 78 13.83 -4.61 2.84
N LEU A 79 14.82 -4.54 1.94
CA LEU A 79 15.87 -5.55 1.78
C LEU A 79 16.61 -5.84 3.10
N THR A 80 16.87 -4.80 3.89
CA THR A 80 17.72 -4.88 5.10
C THR A 80 16.94 -4.88 6.40
N THR A 81 15.60 -4.84 6.36
CA THR A 81 14.75 -4.53 7.54
C THR A 81 15.17 -3.24 8.27
N GLY A 82 15.65 -2.28 7.49
CA GLY A 82 16.05 -0.95 7.93
C GLY A 82 14.87 0.00 8.13
N HIS A 83 15.18 1.28 8.22
CA HIS A 83 14.18 2.33 8.42
C HIS A 83 14.55 3.62 7.66
N TRP A 84 13.59 4.52 7.54
CA TRP A 84 13.82 5.86 7.02
C TRP A 84 14.35 6.78 8.12
N ASP A 85 15.22 7.69 7.70
CA ASP A 85 15.65 8.79 8.55
C ASP A 85 15.78 10.04 7.68
N TRP A 86 15.90 11.20 8.31
CA TRP A 86 16.04 12.49 7.65
C TRP A 86 17.38 13.11 8.00
N ASP A 87 18.25 13.33 7.01
CA ASP A 87 19.50 14.04 7.23
C ASP A 87 19.31 15.54 7.05
N ASN A 88 19.45 16.27 8.15
CA ASN A 88 19.41 17.73 8.21
C ASN A 88 20.66 18.32 8.86
N GLN A 89 21.72 17.54 9.02
CA GLN A 89 22.94 18.03 9.62
C GLN A 89 23.66 19.00 8.67
N PRO A 90 24.42 19.99 9.18
CA PRO A 90 25.21 20.86 8.33
C PRO A 90 26.12 20.04 7.41
N GLY A 91 26.04 20.28 6.10
CA GLY A 91 26.78 19.51 5.10
C GLY A 91 26.07 18.24 4.60
N PHE A 92 24.75 18.10 4.83
CA PHE A 92 24.01 16.88 4.50
C PHE A 92 24.11 16.48 3.03
N ALA A 93 24.18 17.44 2.09
CA ALA A 93 24.32 17.13 0.67
C ALA A 93 25.75 16.62 0.38
N GLU A 94 26.76 17.20 1.03
CA GLU A 94 28.17 16.92 0.77
C GLU A 94 28.62 15.56 1.32
N HIS A 95 28.07 15.13 2.46
CA HIS A 95 28.46 13.84 3.07
C HIS A 95 27.55 12.67 2.72
N ALA A 96 26.43 12.92 2.04
CA ALA A 96 25.50 11.87 1.62
C ALA A 96 26.18 10.86 0.67
N GLN A 97 25.64 9.64 0.67
CA GLN A 97 26.13 8.54 -0.16
C GLN A 97 25.09 8.14 -1.22
N PRO A 98 25.48 7.93 -2.49
CA PRO A 98 26.82 8.15 -3.04
C PRO A 98 27.20 9.63 -3.09
N THR A 99 28.50 9.91 -3.01
CA THR A 99 29.02 11.29 -3.07
C THR A 99 28.81 11.90 -4.46
N LEU A 100 28.26 13.11 -4.49
CA LEU A 100 28.21 13.96 -5.68
C LEU A 100 29.33 15.01 -5.60
N THR A 101 29.96 15.33 -6.73
CA THR A 101 31.14 16.23 -6.75
C THR A 101 30.83 17.64 -7.27
N ASP A 102 29.67 17.85 -7.89
CA ASP A 102 29.30 19.16 -8.44
C ASP A 102 28.80 20.09 -7.34
N THR A 103 29.57 21.15 -7.06
CA THR A 103 29.25 22.13 -6.03
C THR A 103 27.93 22.87 -6.27
N ALA A 104 27.61 23.22 -7.52
CA ALA A 104 26.38 23.94 -7.83
C ALA A 104 25.15 23.04 -7.63
N LEU A 105 25.27 21.76 -7.97
CA LEU A 105 24.25 20.76 -7.69
C LEU A 105 24.03 20.59 -6.18
N LEU A 106 25.10 20.45 -5.40
CA LEU A 106 25.03 20.30 -3.94
C LEU A 106 24.38 21.50 -3.24
N GLU A 107 24.72 22.72 -3.69
CA GLU A 107 24.06 23.95 -3.20
C GLU A 107 22.56 23.95 -3.50
N ARG A 108 22.18 23.49 -4.70
CA ARG A 108 20.78 23.40 -5.12
C ARG A 108 20.01 22.32 -4.36
N ILE A 109 20.63 21.17 -4.08
CA ILE A 109 20.05 20.14 -3.20
C ILE A 109 19.79 20.71 -1.81
N THR A 110 20.74 21.46 -1.27
CA THR A 110 20.67 22.04 0.07
C THR A 110 19.52 23.04 0.23
N THR A 111 19.23 23.80 -0.83
CA THR A 111 18.19 24.84 -0.83
C THR A 111 16.82 24.35 -1.27
N THR A 112 16.74 23.13 -1.84
CA THR A 112 15.49 22.52 -2.28
C THR A 112 14.83 21.75 -1.14
N TYR A 113 13.52 21.93 -0.98
CA TYR A 113 12.74 21.12 -0.03
C TYR A 113 12.28 19.81 -0.66
N TRP A 114 12.61 18.69 -0.02
CA TRP A 114 12.37 17.36 -0.57
C TRP A 114 11.22 16.58 0.08
N GLY A 115 10.63 17.07 1.19
CA GLY A 115 9.51 16.39 1.86
C GLY A 115 8.21 16.47 1.05
N TRP A 116 7.14 15.78 1.47
CA TRP A 116 5.90 15.65 0.67
C TRP A 116 5.12 16.96 0.47
N ASP A 117 5.06 17.79 1.50
CA ASP A 117 4.24 19.01 1.51
C ASP A 117 4.84 20.15 0.66
N ASP A 118 4.05 21.21 0.46
CA ASP A 118 4.50 22.47 -0.16
C ASP A 118 5.29 23.32 0.85
N ASN A 119 6.45 22.79 1.28
CA ASN A 119 7.45 23.42 2.16
C ASN A 119 6.88 24.39 3.22
N PRO A 120 6.21 23.88 4.27
CA PRO A 120 5.64 24.75 5.28
C PRO A 120 6.75 25.51 6.00
N ALA A 121 6.52 26.81 6.25
CA ALA A 121 7.47 27.68 6.93
C ALA A 121 7.95 27.05 8.26
N GLY A 122 9.27 26.93 8.43
CA GLY A 122 9.87 26.34 9.64
C GLY A 122 10.15 24.84 9.56
N THR A 123 10.03 24.22 8.38
CA THR A 123 10.52 22.86 8.14
C THR A 123 12.04 22.89 7.92
N PRO A 124 12.82 22.09 8.66
CA PRO A 124 14.28 22.07 8.47
C PRO A 124 14.64 21.54 7.08
N ALA A 125 15.65 22.17 6.46
CA ALA A 125 16.24 21.66 5.23
C ALA A 125 16.88 20.28 5.48
N GLY A 126 16.88 19.43 4.46
CA GLY A 126 17.47 18.11 4.54
C GLY A 126 16.94 17.17 3.47
N ILE A 127 17.34 15.91 3.58
CA ILE A 127 17.04 14.86 2.61
C ILE A 127 16.62 13.57 3.32
N PRO A 128 15.73 12.76 2.72
CA PRO A 128 15.46 11.43 3.23
C PRO A 128 16.67 10.52 2.96
N ILE A 129 16.99 9.67 3.94
CA ILE A 129 18.04 8.64 3.86
C ILE A 129 17.47 7.28 4.23
N ALA A 130 17.91 6.24 3.51
CA ALA A 130 17.63 4.85 3.84
C ALA A 130 18.71 4.35 4.80
N VAL A 131 18.31 4.03 6.03
CA VAL A 131 19.21 3.49 7.06
C VAL A 131 19.11 1.97 7.04
N PRO A 132 20.21 1.23 6.85
CA PRO A 132 20.19 -0.23 6.84
C PRO A 132 19.86 -0.79 8.22
N GLY A 133 19.36 -2.03 8.26
CA GLY A 133 19.16 -2.75 9.52
C GLY A 133 20.46 -2.97 10.30
N ASP A 134 20.31 -3.16 11.62
CA ASP A 134 21.44 -3.30 12.54
C ASP A 134 22.33 -4.52 12.21
N GLY A 135 23.63 -4.38 12.46
CA GLY A 135 24.59 -5.48 12.36
C GLY A 135 25.05 -5.87 10.94
N LEU A 136 24.65 -5.12 9.91
CA LEU A 136 25.00 -5.40 8.51
C LEU A 136 26.32 -4.76 8.02
N GLU A 137 26.95 -3.90 8.84
CA GLU A 137 28.13 -3.10 8.46
C GLU A 137 27.92 -2.28 7.16
N LEU A 138 26.69 -1.80 6.96
CA LEU A 138 26.31 -0.93 5.86
C LEU A 138 26.17 0.50 6.36
N HIS A 139 26.44 1.47 5.48
CA HIS A 139 26.23 2.89 5.76
C HIS A 139 24.88 3.35 5.22
N PRO A 140 24.21 4.34 5.86
CA PRO A 140 23.04 4.98 5.28
C PRO A 140 23.34 5.56 3.90
N VAL A 141 22.35 5.49 3.01
CA VAL A 141 22.44 6.04 1.65
C VAL A 141 21.29 7.01 1.41
N SER A 142 21.52 8.02 0.60
CA SER A 142 20.49 8.95 0.14
C SER A 142 19.91 8.45 -1.19
N PRO A 143 18.61 8.05 -1.23
CA PRO A 143 17.96 7.68 -2.48
C PRO A 143 17.91 8.84 -3.49
N LEU A 144 17.92 10.09 -2.99
CA LEU A 144 18.06 11.28 -3.82
C LEU A 144 19.42 11.33 -4.52
N HIS A 145 20.52 11.08 -3.81
CA HIS A 145 21.86 11.09 -4.42
C HIS A 145 22.05 9.93 -5.39
N LEU A 146 21.45 8.78 -5.10
CA LEU A 146 21.39 7.64 -6.03
C LEU A 146 20.64 8.00 -7.32
N LEU A 147 19.53 8.73 -7.22
CA LEU A 147 18.79 9.23 -8.37
C LEU A 147 19.61 10.22 -9.21
N PHE A 148 20.26 11.20 -8.58
CA PHE A 148 21.18 12.12 -9.27
C PHE A 148 22.32 11.37 -9.96
N ALA A 149 23.00 10.46 -9.25
CA ALA A 149 24.08 9.65 -9.81
C ALA A 149 23.60 8.87 -11.05
N THR A 150 22.37 8.35 -11.03
CA THR A 150 21.79 7.64 -12.19
C THR A 150 21.61 8.55 -13.40
N VAL A 151 21.12 9.78 -13.20
CA VAL A 151 20.94 10.77 -14.28
C VAL A 151 22.29 11.27 -14.81
N ILE A 152 23.29 11.43 -13.94
CA ILE A 152 24.65 11.85 -14.30
C ILE A 152 25.38 10.76 -15.09
N ASP A 153 25.42 9.54 -14.54
CA ASP A 153 26.22 8.44 -15.09
C ASP A 153 25.61 7.84 -16.36
N ARG A 154 24.27 7.95 -16.50
CA ARG A 154 23.49 7.38 -17.61
C ARG A 154 23.87 5.93 -17.93
N PRO A 155 23.76 5.01 -16.96
CA PRO A 155 24.24 3.64 -17.08
C PRO A 155 23.51 2.87 -18.19
N SER A 156 24.24 2.05 -18.93
CA SER A 156 23.69 1.14 -19.95
C SER A 156 23.45 -0.30 -19.46
N ASP A 157 23.97 -0.64 -18.27
CA ASP A 157 23.73 -1.91 -17.56
C ASP A 157 23.35 -1.61 -16.11
N ALA A 158 23.94 -2.28 -15.11
CA ALA A 158 23.66 -1.98 -13.71
C ALA A 158 24.20 -0.61 -13.31
N GLY A 159 23.31 0.33 -13.01
CA GLY A 159 23.63 1.66 -12.54
C GLY A 159 23.76 1.77 -11.01
N PRO A 160 23.82 3.00 -10.49
CA PRO A 160 23.97 3.26 -9.07
C PRO A 160 22.90 2.61 -8.19
N LEU A 161 21.64 2.52 -8.65
CA LEU A 161 20.53 1.93 -7.89
C LEU A 161 20.75 0.41 -7.75
N ALA A 162 20.94 -0.27 -8.89
CA ALA A 162 21.08 -1.71 -8.94
C ALA A 162 22.39 -2.19 -8.28
N GLN A 163 23.47 -1.42 -8.43
CA GLN A 163 24.75 -1.71 -7.77
C GLN A 163 24.65 -1.59 -6.26
N THR A 164 24.01 -0.52 -5.75
CA THR A 164 23.83 -0.32 -4.31
C THR A 164 22.99 -1.42 -3.69
N PHE A 165 21.86 -1.77 -4.33
CA PHE A 165 21.03 -2.90 -3.90
C PHE A 165 21.80 -4.21 -3.88
N THR A 166 22.61 -4.48 -4.91
CA THR A 166 23.43 -5.69 -4.98
C THR A 166 24.49 -5.74 -3.87
N ALA A 167 25.10 -4.60 -3.55
CA ALA A 167 26.06 -4.51 -2.45
C ALA A 167 25.39 -4.75 -1.09
N TRP A 168 24.20 -4.19 -0.87
CA TRP A 168 23.44 -4.41 0.37
C TRP A 168 22.97 -5.86 0.48
N SER A 169 22.48 -6.46 -0.61
CA SER A 169 21.95 -7.84 -0.58
C SER A 169 23.01 -8.89 -0.25
N GLN A 170 24.28 -8.62 -0.59
CA GLN A 170 25.41 -9.48 -0.19
C GLN A 170 25.65 -9.52 1.32
N LYS A 171 25.20 -8.50 2.07
CA LYS A 171 25.33 -8.43 3.53
C LYS A 171 24.12 -9.04 4.25
N VAL A 172 22.99 -9.16 3.57
CA VAL A 172 21.76 -9.70 4.11
C VAL A 172 21.82 -11.23 4.13
N THR A 173 21.66 -11.81 5.32
CA THR A 173 21.69 -13.27 5.53
C THR A 173 20.31 -13.89 5.68
N THR A 174 19.29 -13.06 5.94
CA THR A 174 17.90 -13.47 6.10
C THR A 174 17.09 -12.85 4.98
N ALA A 175 16.28 -13.63 4.28
CA ALA A 175 15.41 -13.08 3.25
C ALA A 175 14.52 -11.97 3.84
N PRO A 176 14.34 -10.83 3.14
CA PRO A 176 13.44 -9.79 3.61
C PRO A 176 12.02 -10.37 3.74
N PRO A 177 11.18 -9.80 4.63
CA PRO A 177 9.79 -10.17 4.72
C PRO A 177 9.12 -10.02 3.34
N PRO A 178 8.15 -10.85 2.96
CA PRO A 178 7.54 -10.73 1.64
C PRO A 178 6.66 -9.48 1.55
N GLY A 179 7.02 -8.51 0.73
CA GLY A 179 6.21 -7.30 0.45
C GLY A 179 6.25 -6.24 1.55
N VAL A 180 5.81 -5.03 1.21
CA VAL A 180 5.86 -3.85 2.08
C VAL A 180 4.48 -3.50 2.63
N VAL A 181 4.38 -3.33 3.96
CA VAL A 181 3.12 -2.88 4.61
C VAL A 181 2.75 -1.48 4.16
N GLY A 182 1.48 -1.28 3.82
CA GLY A 182 0.96 -0.07 3.23
C GLY A 182 1.08 -0.03 1.71
N ILE A 183 1.79 -0.96 1.07
CA ILE A 183 2.01 -0.96 -0.38
C ILE A 183 1.55 -2.28 -1.00
N ASP A 184 2.24 -3.39 -0.73
CA ASP A 184 1.83 -4.74 -1.18
C ASP A 184 1.02 -5.48 -0.13
N LEU A 185 1.28 -5.15 1.14
CA LEU A 185 0.63 -5.75 2.29
C LEU A 185 -0.25 -4.73 2.99
N LEU A 186 -1.40 -5.18 3.44
CA LEU A 186 -2.26 -4.45 4.35
C LEU A 186 -1.67 -4.50 5.77
N PRO A 187 -1.88 -3.46 6.59
CA PRO A 187 -1.48 -3.51 7.98
C PRO A 187 -2.16 -4.69 8.68
N ARG A 188 -1.43 -5.32 9.59
CA ARG A 188 -2.05 -6.36 10.43
C ARG A 188 -3.10 -5.71 11.34
N PRO A 189 -4.32 -6.26 11.35
CA PRO A 189 -5.39 -5.71 12.17
C PRO A 189 -5.02 -5.81 13.66
N LYS A 190 -5.29 -4.74 14.40
CA LYS A 190 -5.18 -4.74 15.86
C LYS A 190 -6.37 -5.52 16.47
N PRO A 191 -6.21 -6.14 17.66
CA PRO A 191 -7.35 -6.73 18.37
C PRO A 191 -8.48 -5.70 18.54
N SER A 192 -9.73 -6.12 18.29
CA SER A 192 -10.90 -5.25 18.33
C SER A 192 -12.04 -5.89 19.11
N PRO A 193 -12.34 -5.39 20.33
CA PRO A 193 -13.50 -5.86 21.10
C PRO A 193 -14.82 -5.67 20.34
N VAL A 194 -14.92 -4.60 19.53
CA VAL A 194 -16.09 -4.34 18.67
C VAL A 194 -16.29 -5.48 17.68
N LEU A 195 -15.20 -5.94 17.06
CA LEU A 195 -15.25 -7.07 16.13
C LEU A 195 -15.61 -8.37 16.85
N ASP A 196 -14.97 -8.62 17.99
CA ASP A 196 -15.19 -9.84 18.78
C ASP A 196 -16.66 -9.97 19.21
N ASP A 197 -17.26 -8.88 19.70
CA ASP A 197 -18.67 -8.82 20.10
C ASP A 197 -19.61 -9.00 18.91
N TRP A 198 -19.30 -8.36 17.77
CA TRP A 198 -20.12 -8.50 16.55
C TRP A 198 -20.10 -9.93 16.02
N LEU A 199 -18.92 -10.56 15.93
CA LEU A 199 -18.77 -11.94 15.47
C LEU A 199 -19.50 -12.92 16.42
N ALA A 200 -19.33 -12.75 17.73
CA ALA A 200 -20.02 -13.57 18.72
C ALA A 200 -21.54 -13.44 18.62
N ALA A 201 -22.04 -12.22 18.38
CA ALA A 201 -23.46 -11.98 18.17
C ALA A 201 -23.96 -12.64 16.88
N ARG A 202 -23.27 -12.43 15.75
CA ARG A 202 -23.68 -13.02 14.47
C ARG A 202 -23.65 -14.53 14.49
N GLN A 203 -22.63 -15.15 15.06
CA GLN A 203 -22.55 -16.61 15.18
C GLN A 203 -23.71 -17.18 16.00
N ARG A 204 -24.10 -16.49 17.09
CA ARG A 204 -25.21 -16.91 17.96
C ARG A 204 -26.57 -16.73 17.28
N ASP A 205 -26.76 -15.62 16.59
CA ASP A 205 -28.08 -15.20 16.08
C ASP A 205 -28.38 -15.77 14.67
N PHE A 206 -27.35 -16.26 13.96
CA PHE A 206 -27.49 -16.73 12.59
C PHE A 206 -28.59 -17.79 12.39
N PRO A 207 -28.81 -18.79 13.28
CA PRO A 207 -29.91 -19.74 13.12
C PRO A 207 -31.30 -19.07 13.09
N GLN A 208 -31.50 -17.99 13.85
CA GLN A 208 -32.75 -17.23 13.82
C GLN A 208 -32.85 -16.39 12.54
N TRP A 209 -31.75 -15.77 12.12
CA TRP A 209 -31.67 -15.05 10.84
C TRP A 209 -32.01 -15.97 9.66
N ALA A 210 -31.45 -17.18 9.64
CA ALA A 210 -31.72 -18.22 8.64
C ALA A 210 -33.20 -18.68 8.62
N THR A 211 -33.90 -18.58 9.76
CA THR A 211 -35.34 -18.86 9.84
C THR A 211 -36.16 -17.71 9.26
N ARG A 212 -35.74 -16.47 9.51
CA ARG A 212 -36.40 -15.26 8.99
C ARG A 212 -36.19 -15.09 7.48
N TYR A 213 -35.02 -15.47 6.99
CA TYR A 213 -34.63 -15.39 5.60
C TYR A 213 -34.19 -16.77 5.11
N PRO A 214 -35.11 -17.64 4.69
CA PRO A 214 -34.78 -19.01 4.28
C PRO A 214 -34.08 -19.03 2.92
N GLY A 215 -33.00 -19.81 2.80
CA GLY A 215 -32.28 -19.96 1.52
C GLY A 215 -31.35 -21.18 1.43
N ASN A 216 -31.52 -22.18 2.31
CA ASN A 216 -30.62 -23.34 2.44
C ASN A 216 -29.15 -22.91 2.58
N TRP A 217 -28.83 -22.26 3.69
CA TRP A 217 -27.51 -21.69 3.98
C TRP A 217 -26.51 -22.78 4.41
N ASP A 218 -25.90 -23.43 3.42
CA ASP A 218 -25.02 -24.60 3.56
C ASP A 218 -23.53 -24.29 3.38
N PHE A 219 -23.19 -23.01 3.22
CA PHE A 219 -21.85 -22.50 2.91
C PHE A 219 -21.25 -23.07 1.61
N THR A 220 -22.07 -23.57 0.68
CA THR A 220 -21.57 -23.90 -0.66
C THR A 220 -21.49 -22.65 -1.53
N PRO A 221 -20.62 -22.62 -2.55
CA PRO A 221 -20.55 -21.51 -3.48
C PRO A 221 -21.91 -21.13 -4.11
N GLU A 222 -22.80 -22.10 -4.39
CA GLU A 222 -24.14 -21.88 -4.97
C GLU A 222 -25.08 -21.12 -4.02
N SER A 223 -24.80 -21.15 -2.71
CA SER A 223 -25.57 -20.37 -1.73
C SER A 223 -25.31 -18.86 -1.85
N ILE A 224 -24.20 -18.44 -2.48
CA ILE A 224 -23.90 -17.02 -2.74
C ILE A 224 -24.89 -16.44 -3.76
N ASP A 225 -25.28 -17.20 -4.78
CA ASP A 225 -26.24 -16.74 -5.78
C ASP A 225 -27.60 -16.51 -5.12
N ARG A 226 -28.06 -17.47 -4.31
CA ARG A 226 -29.29 -17.34 -3.51
C ARG A 226 -29.25 -16.16 -2.54
N LEU A 227 -28.10 -15.95 -1.89
CA LEU A 227 -27.90 -14.81 -0.99
C LEU A 227 -27.94 -13.48 -1.74
N THR A 228 -27.34 -13.42 -2.92
CA THR A 228 -27.32 -12.21 -3.74
C THR A 228 -28.72 -11.89 -4.27
N ASP A 229 -29.49 -12.90 -4.69
CA ASP A 229 -30.88 -12.74 -5.11
C ASP A 229 -31.77 -12.26 -3.96
N LEU A 230 -31.59 -12.80 -2.75
CA LEU A 230 -32.28 -12.33 -1.55
C LEU A 230 -31.99 -10.84 -1.28
N ILE A 231 -30.71 -10.44 -1.33
CA ILE A 231 -30.33 -9.03 -1.10
C ILE A 231 -30.90 -8.14 -2.20
N HIS A 232 -30.77 -8.50 -3.47
CA HIS A 232 -31.34 -7.71 -4.56
C HIS A 232 -32.87 -7.57 -4.47
N HIS A 233 -33.56 -8.61 -4.01
CA HIS A 233 -35.01 -8.57 -3.82
C HIS A 233 -35.44 -7.58 -2.74
N HIS A 234 -34.74 -7.57 -1.60
CA HIS A 234 -35.10 -6.72 -0.45
C HIS A 234 -34.51 -5.31 -0.52
N THR A 235 -33.36 -5.16 -1.17
CA THR A 235 -32.65 -3.88 -1.30
C THR A 235 -32.31 -3.61 -2.77
N PRO A 236 -33.29 -3.30 -3.63
CA PRO A 236 -33.06 -3.17 -5.07
C PRO A 236 -32.33 -1.87 -5.47
N THR A 237 -32.18 -0.92 -4.55
CA THR A 237 -31.54 0.38 -4.81
C THR A 237 -30.44 0.69 -3.80
N VAL A 238 -29.60 1.67 -4.13
CA VAL A 238 -28.52 2.14 -3.26
C VAL A 238 -29.08 2.72 -1.95
N GLU A 239 -30.22 3.42 -2.02
CA GLU A 239 -30.92 3.95 -0.85
C GLU A 239 -31.41 2.81 0.03
N ALA A 240 -32.01 1.76 -0.56
CA ALA A 240 -32.54 0.64 0.20
C ALA A 240 -31.43 -0.17 0.92
N ILE A 241 -30.27 -0.39 0.29
CA ILE A 241 -29.17 -1.12 0.93
C ILE A 241 -28.47 -0.29 2.03
N ASN A 242 -28.57 1.03 1.98
CA ASN A 242 -28.07 1.91 3.03
C ASN A 242 -29.12 2.22 4.12
N ASP A 243 -30.39 1.82 3.92
CA ASP A 243 -31.47 2.08 4.88
C ASP A 243 -31.26 1.28 6.19
N PRO A 244 -31.23 1.95 7.36
CA PRO A 244 -31.12 1.28 8.65
C PRO A 244 -32.17 0.19 8.89
N ALA A 245 -33.36 0.27 8.28
CA ALA A 245 -34.40 -0.75 8.37
C ALA A 245 -33.96 -2.13 7.85
N ASN A 246 -32.98 -2.17 6.94
CA ASN A 246 -32.47 -3.40 6.35
C ASN A 246 -31.22 -3.94 7.07
N THR A 247 -30.81 -3.33 8.19
CA THR A 247 -29.58 -3.70 8.92
C THR A 247 -29.57 -5.16 9.36
N ASP A 248 -30.68 -5.72 9.84
CA ASP A 248 -30.72 -7.12 10.30
C ASP A 248 -30.48 -8.10 9.14
N LEU A 249 -31.17 -7.90 8.01
CA LEU A 249 -30.96 -8.67 6.78
C LEU A 249 -29.49 -8.59 6.35
N LEU A 250 -28.97 -7.38 6.18
CA LEU A 250 -27.65 -7.13 5.64
C LEU A 250 -26.54 -7.60 6.58
N ALA A 251 -26.70 -7.47 7.89
CA ALA A 251 -25.71 -7.93 8.87
C ALA A 251 -25.54 -9.45 8.84
N GLY A 252 -26.64 -10.21 8.75
CA GLY A 252 -26.56 -11.67 8.62
C GLY A 252 -25.99 -12.11 7.26
N ALA A 253 -26.37 -11.43 6.18
CA ALA A 253 -25.83 -11.71 4.85
C ALA A 253 -24.34 -11.40 4.73
N CYS A 254 -23.90 -10.26 5.27
CA CYS A 254 -22.47 -9.87 5.30
C CYS A 254 -21.66 -10.89 6.09
N TRP A 255 -22.14 -11.29 7.27
CA TRP A 255 -21.49 -12.31 8.08
C TRP A 255 -21.39 -13.65 7.34
N TYR A 256 -22.47 -14.10 6.71
CA TYR A 256 -22.47 -15.36 5.97
C TYR A 256 -21.47 -15.34 4.79
N LEU A 257 -21.49 -14.29 3.96
CA LEU A 257 -20.57 -14.15 2.84
C LEU A 257 -19.11 -14.03 3.33
N GLY A 258 -18.86 -13.30 4.41
CA GLY A 258 -17.53 -13.22 4.99
C GLY A 258 -17.03 -14.54 5.57
N GLU A 259 -17.90 -15.33 6.21
CA GLU A 259 -17.56 -16.70 6.65
C GLU A 259 -17.25 -17.62 5.47
N MET A 260 -17.95 -17.45 4.34
CA MET A 260 -17.60 -18.18 3.12
C MET A 260 -16.20 -17.80 2.60
N LEU A 261 -15.89 -16.50 2.52
CA LEU A 261 -14.56 -16.01 2.11
C LEU A 261 -13.44 -16.51 3.04
N ARG A 262 -13.72 -16.58 4.34
CA ARG A 262 -12.80 -17.08 5.37
C ARG A 262 -12.56 -18.58 5.28
N ARG A 263 -13.57 -19.34 4.87
CA ARG A 263 -13.48 -20.80 4.68
C ARG A 263 -12.81 -21.20 3.38
N SER A 264 -12.84 -20.35 2.35
CA SER A 264 -12.28 -20.66 1.04
C SER A 264 -10.77 -20.47 0.96
N ARG A 265 -10.19 -19.56 1.76
CA ARG A 265 -8.73 -19.38 1.90
C ARG A 265 -8.36 -18.85 3.29
N PRO A 266 -7.13 -19.10 3.79
CA PRO A 266 -6.66 -18.56 5.07
C PRO A 266 -6.85 -17.05 5.16
N SER A 267 -7.86 -16.62 5.92
CA SER A 267 -8.26 -15.23 6.07
C SER A 267 -8.82 -14.99 7.47
N ARG A 268 -9.01 -13.73 7.83
CA ARG A 268 -9.57 -13.28 9.09
C ARG A 268 -10.52 -12.11 8.89
N TRP A 269 -11.46 -11.97 9.80
CA TRP A 269 -12.26 -10.77 9.90
C TRP A 269 -11.42 -9.61 10.43
N VAL A 270 -11.69 -8.41 9.95
CA VAL A 270 -11.07 -7.17 10.39
C VAL A 270 -12.13 -6.09 10.58
N TYR A 271 -11.87 -5.19 11.53
CA TYR A 271 -12.68 -4.01 11.78
C TYR A 271 -11.85 -2.76 11.49
N VAL A 272 -12.36 -1.90 10.59
CA VAL A 272 -11.69 -0.68 10.12
C VAL A 272 -12.62 0.53 10.28
N ASP A 273 -12.32 1.39 11.25
CA ASP A 273 -13.18 2.51 11.67
C ASP A 273 -13.05 3.77 10.82
N TYR A 274 -12.06 3.83 9.93
CA TYR A 274 -11.78 4.98 9.07
C TYR A 274 -12.31 4.86 7.63
N THR A 275 -12.99 3.75 7.29
CA THR A 275 -13.45 3.49 5.91
C THR A 275 -14.90 3.88 5.64
N ARG A 276 -15.58 4.44 6.66
CA ARG A 276 -17.00 4.78 6.63
C ARG A 276 -17.22 6.23 6.21
N ASP A 277 -17.84 6.40 5.05
CA ASP A 277 -18.31 7.71 4.59
C ASP A 277 -19.59 8.15 5.33
N PRO A 278 -19.87 9.46 5.43
CA PRO A 278 -21.14 9.96 5.95
C PRO A 278 -22.34 9.37 5.19
N GLY A 279 -23.19 8.64 5.91
CA GLY A 279 -24.38 7.97 5.33
C GLY A 279 -24.19 6.47 5.05
N ASP A 280 -22.96 5.95 5.13
CA ASP A 280 -22.74 4.50 5.04
C ASP A 280 -23.20 3.78 6.32
N PRO A 281 -23.76 2.57 6.21
CA PRO A 281 -24.06 1.74 7.38
C PRO A 281 -22.76 1.25 8.01
N ALA A 282 -22.77 0.98 9.31
CA ALA A 282 -21.60 0.45 10.04
C ALA A 282 -21.05 -0.88 9.45
N LEU A 283 -21.85 -1.58 8.64
CA LEU A 283 -21.44 -2.81 7.95
C LEU A 283 -20.26 -2.62 6.98
N VAL A 284 -19.96 -1.39 6.54
CA VAL A 284 -18.77 -1.11 5.70
C VAL A 284 -17.45 -1.29 6.45
N GLU A 285 -17.49 -1.25 7.78
CA GLU A 285 -16.31 -1.32 8.64
C GLU A 285 -15.86 -2.77 8.90
N TYR A 286 -16.68 -3.77 8.51
CA TYR A 286 -16.40 -5.19 8.70
C TYR A 286 -15.93 -5.82 7.39
N GLU A 287 -14.67 -6.20 7.34
CA GLU A 287 -14.04 -6.74 6.13
C GLU A 287 -13.37 -8.09 6.41
N VAL A 288 -13.02 -8.80 5.34
CA VAL A 288 -12.23 -10.03 5.37
C VAL A 288 -10.88 -9.75 4.72
N GLN A 289 -9.80 -9.93 5.47
CA GLN A 289 -8.42 -9.77 5.02
C GLN A 289 -7.73 -11.13 4.96
N SER A 290 -6.95 -11.41 3.92
CA SER A 290 -6.16 -12.64 3.87
C SER A 290 -5.09 -12.69 4.95
N ASN A 291 -4.72 -13.92 5.34
CA ASN A 291 -3.75 -14.12 6.39
C ASN A 291 -2.33 -13.68 6.02
N ASP A 292 -2.04 -13.67 4.72
CA ASP A 292 -0.79 -13.16 4.13
C ASP A 292 -0.78 -11.63 3.95
N ASP A 293 -1.81 -10.93 4.43
CA ASP A 293 -1.95 -9.48 4.37
C ASP A 293 -2.17 -8.90 2.96
N ARG A 294 -2.31 -9.69 1.90
CA ARG A 294 -2.29 -9.19 0.51
C ARG A 294 -3.62 -8.73 -0.09
N ASP A 295 -4.75 -9.24 0.37
CA ASP A 295 -6.04 -8.72 -0.10
C ASP A 295 -7.04 -8.54 1.03
N VAL A 296 -7.96 -7.60 0.82
CA VAL A 296 -9.12 -7.34 1.66
C VAL A 296 -10.38 -7.19 0.82
N THR A 297 -11.51 -7.57 1.40
CA THR A 297 -12.81 -7.32 0.80
C THR A 297 -13.88 -7.12 1.87
N GLY A 298 -14.77 -6.16 1.65
CA GLY A 298 -15.94 -5.92 2.49
C GLY A 298 -17.18 -6.60 1.92
N PRO A 299 -17.80 -7.58 2.61
CA PRO A 299 -19.02 -8.24 2.14
C PRO A 299 -20.14 -7.26 1.78
N PHE A 300 -20.33 -6.20 2.58
CA PHE A 300 -21.30 -5.15 2.29
C PHE A 300 -21.00 -4.42 0.97
N ARG A 301 -19.72 -4.07 0.73
CA ARG A 301 -19.30 -3.41 -0.51
C ARG A 301 -19.57 -4.28 -1.74
N LEU A 302 -19.42 -5.61 -1.63
CA LEU A 302 -19.75 -6.54 -2.72
C LEU A 302 -21.24 -6.55 -3.07
N PHE A 303 -22.12 -6.55 -2.06
CA PHE A 303 -23.56 -6.44 -2.30
C PHE A 303 -23.94 -5.09 -2.91
N ARG A 304 -23.42 -4.00 -2.35
CA ARG A 304 -23.65 -2.63 -2.88
C ARG A 304 -23.19 -2.51 -4.32
N LEU A 305 -22.01 -3.05 -4.65
CA LEU A 305 -21.49 -3.06 -6.02
C LEU A 305 -22.40 -3.85 -6.98
N GLY A 306 -23.01 -4.94 -6.50
CA GLY A 306 -23.97 -5.74 -7.27
C GLY A 306 -25.18 -4.93 -7.71
N ILE A 307 -25.75 -4.16 -6.78
CA ILE A 307 -26.87 -3.23 -7.04
C ILE A 307 -26.44 -2.11 -8.01
N THR A 308 -25.32 -1.44 -7.73
CA THR A 308 -24.86 -0.29 -8.55
C THR A 308 -24.46 -0.67 -9.97
N LYS A 309 -23.96 -1.89 -10.20
CA LYS A 309 -23.46 -2.34 -11.51
C LYS A 309 -24.40 -3.34 -12.20
N GLY A 310 -25.54 -3.69 -11.60
CA GLY A 310 -26.56 -4.54 -12.20
C GLY A 310 -26.15 -5.99 -12.48
N GLN A 311 -25.16 -6.52 -11.76
CA GLN A 311 -24.68 -7.90 -11.92
C GLN A 311 -24.44 -8.55 -10.55
N PRO A 312 -24.80 -9.83 -10.33
CA PRO A 312 -24.45 -10.54 -9.11
C PRO A 312 -22.94 -10.81 -9.08
N LYS A 313 -22.17 -9.86 -8.55
CA LYS A 313 -20.69 -9.92 -8.52
C LYS A 313 -20.13 -10.73 -7.36
N ALA A 314 -20.94 -11.06 -6.35
CA ALA A 314 -20.47 -11.73 -5.16
C ALA A 314 -19.86 -13.11 -5.48
N ARG A 315 -20.52 -13.93 -6.32
CA ARG A 315 -20.02 -15.26 -6.70
C ARG A 315 -18.72 -15.19 -7.51
N GLY A 316 -18.69 -14.36 -8.56
CA GLY A 316 -17.48 -14.19 -9.37
C GLY A 316 -16.31 -13.57 -8.59
N TYR A 317 -16.59 -12.71 -7.60
CA TYR A 317 -15.54 -12.24 -6.69
C TYR A 317 -15.05 -13.35 -5.77
N TYR A 318 -15.98 -14.10 -5.16
CA TYR A 318 -15.66 -15.25 -4.31
C TYR A 318 -14.79 -16.28 -5.04
N ASP A 319 -15.12 -16.64 -6.28
CA ASP A 319 -14.35 -17.62 -7.06
C ASP A 319 -12.91 -17.12 -7.32
N ARG A 320 -12.74 -15.82 -7.61
CA ARG A 320 -11.40 -15.21 -7.75
C ARG A 320 -10.64 -15.16 -6.43
N TRP A 321 -11.33 -14.85 -5.33
CA TRP A 321 -10.74 -14.85 -3.99
C TRP A 321 -10.27 -16.25 -3.60
N ALA A 322 -11.11 -17.27 -3.79
CA ALA A 322 -10.80 -18.68 -3.55
C ALA A 322 -9.64 -19.21 -4.41
N ALA A 323 -9.46 -18.69 -5.63
CA ALA A 323 -8.39 -19.10 -6.53
C ALA A 323 -7.01 -18.52 -6.17
N LYS A 324 -6.94 -17.47 -5.33
CA LYS A 324 -5.69 -16.88 -4.86
C LYS A 324 -5.18 -17.68 -3.65
N SER A 325 -4.20 -18.54 -3.87
CA SER A 325 -3.49 -19.33 -2.85
C SER A 325 -2.26 -18.63 -2.31
#